data_AF-A0A1F8RD09-F1
#
_entry.id   AF-A0A1F8RD09-F1
#
_cell.length_a   1.000
_cell.length_b   1.000
_cell.length_c   1.000
_cell.angle_alpha   90.00
_cell.angle_beta   90.00
_cell.angle_gamma   90.00
#
_symmetry.space_group_name_H-M   'P 1'
#
loop_
_entity.id
_entity.type
_entity.pdbx_description
1 polymer ?
#
loop_
_entity_poly.entity_id
_entity_poly.type
_entity_poly.pdbx_seq_one_letter_code
_entity_poly.pdbx_strand_id
1 'polypeptide(L)'
;MLLFGHTGITLGAAALVAGVVKSRGVSGQSWFVRLSQYMDIRLLLVGSLLPDIIDKPVGQLFFREALSSGRIYAHTLLFLVVVAAAGLFLFKRCRQVWLLTLAAGSLMHHILDAMWSSPAVLLWPLLGFEFSRINVDLWLSNMWHVLFNEPSVYVPEIIGLAVLAWYGVTLVRGKRVGAFVRYGKA
;
A
#
# COMPACT_ATOMS: atom_id res chain seq x y z
N MET A 1 -0.85 9.74 4.26
CA MET A 1 -0.73 9.10 5.61
C MET A 1 0.66 8.47 5.75
N LEU A 2 1.00 7.79 6.85
CA LEU A 2 2.35 7.24 7.07
C LEU A 2 2.38 5.73 6.83
N LEU A 3 2.77 4.92 7.80
CA LEU A 3 3.08 3.49 7.59
C LEU A 3 1.88 2.60 7.88
N PHE A 4 1.29 2.76 9.06
CA PHE A 4 0.24 1.89 9.56
C PHE A 4 -1.09 2.19 8.88
N GLY A 5 -1.35 3.45 8.55
CA GLY A 5 -2.54 3.86 7.78
C GLY A 5 -2.57 3.14 6.44
N HIS A 6 -1.48 3.21 5.67
CA HIS A 6 -1.39 2.57 4.37
C HIS A 6 -1.55 1.04 4.46
N THR A 7 -0.77 0.39 5.31
CA THR A 7 -0.75 -1.07 5.43
C THR A 7 -2.05 -1.63 6.04
N GLY A 8 -2.48 -1.07 7.16
CA GLY A 8 -3.64 -1.54 7.90
C GLY A 8 -4.96 -1.28 7.18
N ILE A 9 -5.17 -0.07 6.64
CA ILE A 9 -6.41 0.25 5.91
C ILE A 9 -6.48 -0.57 4.61
N THR A 10 -5.36 -0.74 3.90
CA THR A 10 -5.31 -1.60 2.70
C THR A 10 -5.67 -3.05 3.04
N LEU A 11 -5.09 -3.61 4.10
CA LEU A 11 -5.41 -4.97 4.56
C LEU A 11 -6.89 -5.11 4.93
N GLY A 12 -7.42 -4.17 5.71
CA GLY A 12 -8.82 -4.16 6.12
C GLY A 12 -9.77 -4.09 4.93
N ALA A 13 -9.53 -3.16 4.00
CA ALA A 13 -10.33 -3.02 2.78
C ALA A 13 -10.31 -4.29 1.93
N ALA A 14 -9.13 -4.88 1.71
CA ALA A 14 -8.99 -6.12 0.95
C ALA A 14 -9.71 -7.30 1.63
N ALA A 15 -9.62 -7.41 2.96
CA ALA A 15 -10.32 -8.43 3.73
C ALA A 15 -11.84 -8.28 3.65
N LEU A 16 -12.36 -7.05 3.72
CA LEU A 16 -13.79 -6.76 3.55
C LEU A 16 -14.27 -7.16 2.15
N VAL A 17 -13.55 -6.77 1.10
CA VAL A 17 -13.88 -7.16 -0.28
C VAL A 17 -13.88 -8.68 -0.44
N ALA A 18 -12.86 -9.38 0.08
CA ALA A 18 -12.80 -10.84 0.05
C ALA A 18 -13.95 -11.51 0.83
N GLY A 19 -14.42 -10.86 1.92
CA GLY A 19 -15.59 -11.27 2.68
C GLY A 19 -16.90 -11.17 1.88
N VAL A 20 -17.09 -10.07 1.16
CA VAL A 20 -18.33 -9.75 0.41
C VAL A 20 -18.44 -10.53 -0.90
N VAL A 21 -17.35 -10.65 -1.67
CA VAL A 21 -17.36 -11.18 -3.06
C VAL A 21 -17.86 -12.62 -3.20
N LYS A 22 -18.02 -13.38 -2.12
CA LYS A 22 -18.55 -14.77 -2.21
C LYS A 22 -19.30 -15.24 -0.97
N SER A 23 -20.52 -14.76 -0.77
CA SER A 23 -21.42 -15.22 0.31
C SER A 23 -22.05 -16.60 0.04
N ARG A 24 -21.29 -17.57 -0.51
CA ARG A 24 -21.77 -18.95 -0.81
C ARG A 24 -20.86 -20.06 -0.27
N GLY A 25 -20.27 -19.89 0.92
CA GLY A 25 -19.49 -20.96 1.55
C GLY A 25 -19.08 -20.68 2.99
N VAL A 26 -19.43 -21.62 3.87
CA VAL A 26 -19.05 -21.85 5.29
C VAL A 26 -19.05 -20.63 6.20
N SER A 27 -20.18 -20.45 6.89
CA SER A 27 -20.32 -19.64 8.10
C SER A 27 -19.20 -19.97 9.10
N GLY A 28 -18.34 -18.98 9.42
CA GLY A 28 -17.35 -19.08 10.50
C GLY A 28 -15.87 -18.82 10.15
N GLN A 29 -15.48 -18.69 8.87
CA GLN A 29 -14.08 -18.36 8.53
C GLN A 29 -13.78 -16.85 8.63
N SER A 30 -12.67 -16.51 9.29
CA SER A 30 -12.14 -15.13 9.37
C SER A 30 -11.91 -14.54 7.98
N TRP A 31 -12.25 -13.26 7.79
CA TRP A 31 -12.11 -12.55 6.51
C TRP A 31 -10.67 -12.56 5.99
N PHE A 32 -9.68 -12.53 6.88
CA PHE A 32 -8.27 -12.61 6.52
C PHE A 32 -7.88 -13.98 5.94
N VAL A 33 -8.44 -15.07 6.45
CA VAL A 33 -8.20 -16.43 5.92
C VAL A 33 -8.69 -16.49 4.48
N ARG A 34 -9.88 -15.93 4.21
CA ARG A 34 -10.45 -15.85 2.86
C ARG A 34 -9.58 -15.02 1.93
N LEU A 35 -9.14 -13.85 2.36
CA LEU A 35 -8.21 -13.02 1.58
C LEU A 35 -6.95 -13.80 1.17
N SER A 36 -6.37 -14.54 2.11
CA SER A 36 -5.15 -15.32 1.87
C SER A 36 -5.28 -16.51 0.91
N GLN A 37 -6.51 -16.89 0.55
CA GLN A 37 -6.76 -17.90 -0.49
C GLN A 37 -6.56 -17.33 -1.90
N TYR A 38 -6.67 -16.00 -2.06
CA TYR A 38 -6.61 -15.34 -3.36
C TYR A 38 -5.26 -14.68 -3.63
N MET A 39 -4.58 -14.22 -2.59
CA MET A 39 -3.32 -13.48 -2.70
C MET A 39 -2.44 -13.63 -1.46
N ASP A 40 -1.15 -13.35 -1.63
CA ASP A 40 -0.19 -13.31 -0.54
C ASP A 40 -0.34 -11.98 0.22
N ILE A 41 -0.73 -12.05 1.50
CA ILE A 41 -0.98 -10.84 2.31
C ILE A 41 0.31 -10.02 2.49
N ARG A 42 1.49 -10.64 2.55
CA ARG A 42 2.76 -9.90 2.69
C ARG A 42 3.00 -9.02 1.48
N LEU A 43 2.75 -9.55 0.28
CA LEU A 43 2.88 -8.79 -0.96
C LEU A 43 1.85 -7.68 -1.05
N LEU A 44 0.65 -7.86 -0.51
CA LEU A 44 -0.34 -6.79 -0.43
C LEU A 44 0.17 -5.64 0.47
N LEU A 45 0.73 -5.98 1.64
CA LEU A 45 1.32 -5.00 2.57
C LEU A 45 2.53 -4.28 1.93
N VAL A 46 3.41 -5.01 1.27
CA VAL A 46 4.55 -4.42 0.55
C VAL A 46 4.06 -3.51 -0.58
N GLY A 47 3.07 -3.95 -1.36
CA GLY A 47 2.44 -3.16 -2.42
C GLY A 47 1.85 -1.86 -1.87
N SER A 48 1.19 -1.92 -0.71
CA SER A 48 0.61 -0.74 -0.05
C SER A 48 1.62 0.30 0.42
N LEU A 49 2.92 -0.04 0.42
CA LEU A 49 4.02 0.88 0.72
C LEU A 49 4.94 1.08 -0.47
N LEU A 50 4.71 0.38 -1.58
CA LEU A 50 5.64 0.30 -2.70
C LEU A 50 5.95 1.67 -3.31
N PRO A 51 4.97 2.57 -3.54
CA PRO A 51 5.27 3.91 -4.03
C PRO A 51 6.23 4.67 -3.12
N ASP A 52 5.95 4.68 -1.82
CA ASP A 52 6.78 5.33 -0.81
C ASP A 52 8.18 4.72 -0.67
N ILE A 53 8.29 3.39 -0.75
CA ILE A 53 9.57 2.66 -0.67
C ILE A 53 10.48 3.03 -1.85
N ILE A 54 9.91 3.32 -3.02
CA ILE A 54 10.67 3.71 -4.22
C ILE A 54 10.95 5.21 -4.19
N ASP A 55 9.91 6.03 -4.04
CA ASP A 55 9.99 7.45 -4.33
C ASP A 55 10.72 8.23 -3.24
N LYS A 56 10.57 7.87 -1.95
CA LYS A 56 11.25 8.58 -0.88
C LYS A 56 12.78 8.43 -0.98
N PRO A 57 13.36 7.22 -1.08
CA PRO A 57 14.81 7.10 -1.27
C PRO A 57 15.30 7.78 -2.54
N VAL A 58 14.60 7.59 -3.66
CA VAL A 58 15.02 8.16 -4.95
C VAL A 58 14.99 9.69 -4.91
N GLY A 59 13.88 10.29 -4.49
CA GLY A 59 13.72 11.75 -4.56
C GLY A 59 14.25 12.54 -3.36
N GLN A 60 14.45 11.91 -2.19
CA GLN A 60 14.92 12.58 -0.97
C GLN A 60 16.34 12.22 -0.57
N LEU A 61 16.83 11.01 -0.91
CA LEU A 61 18.20 10.58 -0.57
C LEU A 61 19.13 10.66 -1.77
N PHE A 62 18.79 10.03 -2.89
CA PHE A 62 19.69 9.92 -4.05
C PHE A 62 19.68 11.17 -4.95
N PHE A 63 18.50 11.70 -5.25
CA PHE A 63 18.31 12.83 -6.18
C PHE A 63 17.75 14.06 -5.47
N ARG A 64 18.22 14.31 -4.24
CA ARG A 64 17.73 15.40 -3.40
C ARG A 64 17.80 16.77 -4.09
N GLU A 65 18.92 17.08 -4.74
CA GLU A 65 19.13 18.38 -5.41
C GLU A 65 18.28 18.55 -6.68
N ALA A 66 18.00 17.44 -7.38
CA ALA A 66 17.28 17.44 -8.64
C ALA A 66 15.76 17.38 -8.47
N LEU A 67 15.27 16.54 -7.54
CA LEU A 67 13.85 16.23 -7.36
C LEU A 67 13.27 16.76 -6.05
N SER A 68 13.97 16.59 -4.94
CA SER A 68 13.56 17.04 -3.58
C SER A 68 12.11 16.69 -3.22
N SER A 69 11.61 15.52 -3.62
CA SER A 69 10.21 15.12 -3.46
C SER A 69 10.06 13.65 -3.06
N GLY A 70 9.06 13.33 -2.25
CA GLY A 70 8.72 11.95 -1.89
C GLY A 70 7.65 11.33 -2.79
N ARG A 71 7.12 12.08 -3.76
CA ARG A 71 6.06 11.64 -4.68
C ARG A 71 6.51 11.94 -6.11
N ILE A 72 7.12 10.95 -6.74
CA ILE A 72 7.73 11.06 -8.06
C ILE A 72 7.16 9.97 -8.99
N TYR A 73 8.00 9.07 -9.51
CA TYR A 73 7.65 8.07 -10.51
C TYR A 73 6.65 7.01 -10.02
N ALA A 74 6.82 6.47 -8.82
CA ALA A 74 5.98 5.38 -8.34
C ALA A 74 4.59 5.84 -7.86
N HIS A 75 4.41 7.14 -7.64
CA HIS A 75 3.12 7.80 -7.41
C HIS A 75 2.39 8.23 -8.69
N THR A 76 2.93 7.88 -9.87
CA THR A 76 2.26 8.15 -11.15
C THR A 76 1.27 7.04 -11.50
N LEU A 77 0.20 7.42 -12.21
CA LEU A 77 -0.73 6.45 -12.81
C LEU A 77 0.00 5.57 -13.83
N LEU A 78 1.01 6.11 -14.51
CA LEU A 78 1.83 5.35 -15.46
C LEU A 78 2.52 4.16 -14.77
N PHE A 79 3.16 4.38 -13.61
CA PHE A 79 3.75 3.30 -12.84
C PHE A 79 2.72 2.24 -12.46
N LEU A 80 1.57 2.67 -11.94
CA LEU A 80 0.50 1.75 -11.56
C LEU A 80 0.01 0.91 -12.76
N VAL A 81 -0.20 1.54 -13.92
CA VAL A 81 -0.63 0.88 -15.16
C VAL A 81 0.43 -0.11 -15.64
N VAL A 82 1.70 0.25 -15.62
CA VAL A 82 2.80 -0.65 -16.04
C VAL A 82 2.88 -1.88 -15.12
N VAL A 83 2.85 -1.69 -13.80
CA VAL A 83 2.88 -2.79 -12.83
C VAL A 83 1.64 -3.68 -12.99
N ALA A 84 0.45 -3.09 -13.15
CA ALA A 84 -0.78 -3.83 -13.37
C ALA A 84 -0.77 -4.60 -14.69
N ALA A 85 -0.32 -3.99 -15.79
CA ALA A 85 -0.22 -4.62 -17.10
C ALA A 85 0.78 -5.78 -17.09
N ALA A 86 1.95 -5.59 -16.49
CA ALA A 86 2.93 -6.67 -16.28
C ALA A 86 2.33 -7.80 -15.42
N GLY A 87 1.58 -7.46 -14.36
CA GLY A 87 0.89 -8.44 -13.54
C GLY A 87 -0.17 -9.22 -14.32
N LEU A 88 -0.97 -8.55 -15.15
CA LEU A 88 -1.96 -9.20 -16.02
C LEU A 88 -1.30 -10.11 -17.04
N PHE A 89 -0.16 -9.69 -17.60
CA PHE A 89 0.63 -10.50 -18.51
C PHE A 89 1.13 -11.78 -17.83
N LEU A 90 1.75 -11.67 -16.64
CA LEU A 90 2.22 -12.82 -15.85
C LEU A 90 1.07 -13.75 -15.44
N PHE A 91 -0.09 -13.18 -15.10
CA PHE A 91 -1.27 -13.97 -14.81
C PHE A 91 -1.74 -14.76 -16.03
N LYS A 92 -1.82 -14.14 -17.21
CA LYS A 92 -2.23 -14.82 -18.45
C LYS A 92 -1.25 -15.91 -18.88
N ARG A 93 0.06 -15.68 -18.70
CA ARG A 93 1.11 -16.62 -19.14
C ARG A 93 1.37 -17.75 -18.15
N CYS A 94 1.46 -17.43 -16.87
CA CYS A 94 1.99 -18.33 -15.85
C CYS A 94 1.02 -18.53 -14.67
N ARG A 95 -0.17 -17.92 -14.69
CA ARG A 95 -1.14 -17.89 -13.58
C ARG A 95 -0.57 -17.34 -12.27
N GLN A 96 0.51 -16.55 -12.37
CA GLN A 96 1.12 -15.88 -11.23
C GLN A 96 0.37 -14.59 -10.90
N VAL A 97 0.03 -14.40 -9.63
CA VAL A 97 -0.76 -13.24 -9.15
C VAL A 97 0.06 -12.24 -8.34
N TRP A 98 1.31 -12.55 -7.99
CA TRP A 98 2.13 -11.75 -7.06
C TRP A 98 2.26 -10.28 -7.48
N LEU A 99 2.47 -10.02 -8.78
CA LEU A 99 2.62 -8.66 -9.29
C LEU A 99 1.28 -7.91 -9.36
N LEU A 100 0.17 -8.62 -9.58
CA LEU A 100 -1.17 -8.06 -9.43
C LEU A 100 -1.49 -7.71 -7.98
N THR A 101 -0.99 -8.52 -7.02
CA THR A 101 -1.13 -8.21 -5.60
C THR A 101 -0.35 -6.94 -5.23
N LEU A 102 0.87 -6.77 -5.74
CA LEU A 102 1.62 -5.52 -5.59
C LEU A 102 0.88 -4.34 -6.22
N ALA A 103 0.36 -4.50 -7.44
CA ALA A 103 -0.42 -3.47 -8.12
C ALA A 103 -1.67 -3.07 -7.32
N ALA A 104 -2.38 -4.04 -6.73
CA ALA A 104 -3.56 -3.78 -5.90
C ALA A 104 -3.19 -3.01 -4.62
N GLY A 105 -2.07 -3.36 -3.98
CA GLY A 105 -1.52 -2.60 -2.86
C GLY A 105 -1.16 -1.17 -3.26
N SER A 106 -0.43 -0.99 -4.37
CA SER A 106 -0.04 0.33 -4.88
C SER A 106 -1.25 1.17 -5.29
N LEU A 107 -2.30 0.56 -5.85
CA LEU A 107 -3.56 1.24 -6.15
C LEU A 107 -4.19 1.79 -4.86
N MET A 108 -4.27 0.97 -3.81
CA MET A 108 -4.77 1.47 -2.53
C MET A 108 -3.88 2.57 -1.97
N HIS A 109 -2.56 2.48 -2.11
CA HIS A 109 -1.66 3.58 -1.73
C HIS A 109 -2.03 4.89 -2.46
N HIS A 110 -2.24 4.86 -3.77
CA HIS A 110 -2.65 6.05 -4.54
C HIS A 110 -3.98 6.64 -4.08
N ILE A 111 -4.94 5.77 -3.76
CA ILE A 111 -6.25 6.19 -3.26
C ILE A 111 -6.12 6.83 -1.88
N LEU A 112 -5.36 6.19 -1.00
CA LEU A 112 -5.12 6.62 0.37
C LEU A 112 -4.39 7.96 0.40
N ASP A 113 -3.39 8.14 -0.44
CA ASP A 113 -2.67 9.42 -0.56
C ASP A 113 -3.44 10.48 -1.37
N ALA A 114 -4.66 10.18 -1.81
CA ALA A 114 -5.54 11.06 -2.56
C ALA A 114 -4.81 11.68 -3.77
N MET A 115 -4.10 10.85 -4.55
CA MET A 115 -3.23 11.33 -5.63
C MET A 115 -3.96 12.15 -6.70
N TRP A 116 -5.29 12.05 -6.80
CA TRP A 116 -6.13 12.92 -7.64
C TRP A 116 -6.03 14.41 -7.26
N SER A 117 -5.66 14.73 -6.01
CA SER A 117 -5.40 16.10 -5.56
C SER A 117 -4.06 16.66 -6.05
N SER A 118 -3.22 15.84 -6.69
CA SER A 118 -1.96 16.25 -7.32
C SER A 118 -1.90 15.74 -8.78
N PRO A 119 -2.77 16.26 -9.67
CA PRO A 119 -2.95 15.72 -11.01
C PRO A 119 -1.68 15.77 -11.86
N ALA A 120 -0.80 16.77 -11.65
CA ALA A 120 0.49 16.87 -12.34
C ALA A 120 1.38 15.64 -12.08
N VAL A 121 1.42 15.14 -10.84
CA VAL A 121 2.15 13.93 -10.47
C VAL A 121 1.40 12.68 -10.93
N LEU A 122 0.09 12.61 -10.65
CA LEU A 122 -0.72 11.44 -11.00
C LEU A 122 -0.70 11.16 -12.51
N LEU A 123 -0.79 12.19 -13.34
CA LEU A 123 -0.85 12.06 -14.80
C LEU A 123 0.51 12.31 -15.47
N TRP A 124 1.60 12.37 -14.72
CA TRP A 124 2.94 12.47 -15.29
C TRP A 124 3.18 11.32 -16.30
N PRO A 125 3.76 11.60 -17.48
CA PRO A 125 4.35 12.87 -17.93
C PRO A 125 3.40 13.79 -18.73
N LEU A 126 2.10 13.49 -18.79
CA LEU A 126 1.15 14.20 -19.67
C LEU A 126 0.91 15.66 -19.27
N LEU A 127 0.98 15.98 -17.97
CA LEU A 127 0.74 17.31 -17.42
C LEU A 127 2.02 18.06 -17.02
N GLY A 128 3.18 17.60 -17.51
CA GLY A 128 4.48 18.21 -17.25
C GLY A 128 5.53 17.20 -16.80
N PHE A 129 6.78 17.67 -16.72
CA PHE A 129 7.94 16.85 -16.37
C PHE A 129 8.50 17.16 -14.98
N GLU A 130 7.99 18.19 -14.32
CA GLU A 130 8.47 18.64 -13.00
C GLU A 130 7.61 18.08 -11.87
N PHE A 131 8.28 17.75 -10.76
CA PHE A 131 7.63 17.33 -9.52
C PHE A 131 7.71 18.45 -8.48
N SER A 132 6.69 18.55 -7.62
CA SER A 132 6.69 19.52 -6.52
C SER A 132 7.82 19.23 -5.55
N ARG A 133 8.67 20.24 -5.33
CA ARG A 133 9.81 20.17 -4.40
C ARG A 133 9.36 20.51 -2.99
N ILE A 134 9.90 19.78 -2.02
CA ILE A 134 9.64 19.95 -0.58
C ILE A 134 10.98 20.22 0.10
N ASN A 135 11.02 21.09 1.11
CA ASN A 135 12.21 21.24 1.92
C ASN A 135 12.43 19.99 2.79
N VAL A 136 13.52 19.27 2.52
CA VAL A 136 13.84 17.98 3.15
C VAL A 136 14.66 18.13 4.44
N ASP A 137 15.19 19.31 4.75
CA ASP A 137 16.14 19.52 5.87
C ASP A 137 15.52 19.21 7.24
N LEU A 138 14.20 19.41 7.38
CA LEU A 138 13.46 19.18 8.61
C LEU A 138 12.45 18.04 8.48
N TRP A 139 12.61 17.14 7.50
CA TRP A 139 11.61 16.12 7.18
C TRP A 139 11.24 15.25 8.38
N LEU A 140 12.23 14.74 9.13
CA LEU A 140 11.98 13.92 10.32
C LEU A 140 11.21 14.71 11.39
N SER A 141 11.67 15.92 11.73
CA SER A 141 11.00 16.76 12.73
C SER A 141 9.56 17.08 12.33
N ASN A 142 9.33 17.37 11.05
CA ASN A 142 8.01 17.65 10.52
C ASN A 142 7.10 16.41 10.56
N MET A 143 7.63 15.22 10.27
CA MET A 143 6.86 13.98 10.41
C MET A 143 6.40 13.74 11.85
N TRP A 144 7.29 13.89 12.82
CA TRP A 144 6.93 13.76 14.24
C TRP A 144 5.86 14.78 14.62
N HIS A 145 6.05 16.05 14.24
CA HIS A 145 5.07 17.09 14.52
C HIS A 145 3.70 16.76 13.91
N VAL A 146 3.63 16.42 12.63
CA VAL A 146 2.38 16.09 11.93
C VAL A 146 1.73 14.83 12.51
N LEU A 147 2.51 13.80 12.87
CA LEU A 147 1.98 12.57 13.45
C LEU A 147 1.30 12.79 14.81
N PHE A 148 1.70 13.78 15.61
CA PHE A 148 1.08 14.02 16.91
C PHE A 148 0.05 15.15 16.91
N ASN A 149 0.09 16.05 15.92
CA ASN A 149 -0.72 17.26 15.93
C ASN A 149 -1.77 17.32 14.81
N GLU A 150 -1.66 16.52 13.74
CA GLU A 150 -2.58 16.56 12.60
C GLU A 150 -3.55 15.37 12.59
N PRO A 151 -4.87 15.59 12.85
CA PRO A 151 -5.88 14.52 12.85
C PRO A 151 -5.97 13.75 11.54
N SER A 152 -5.72 14.43 10.43
CA SER A 152 -5.69 13.83 9.09
C SER A 152 -4.61 12.77 8.93
N VAL A 153 -3.59 12.76 9.79
CA VAL A 153 -2.50 11.78 9.78
C VAL A 153 -2.64 10.75 10.88
N TYR A 154 -2.82 11.15 12.13
CA TYR A 154 -2.81 10.18 13.23
C TYR A 154 -4.06 9.31 13.29
N VAL A 155 -5.23 9.80 12.85
CA VAL A 155 -6.47 8.99 12.87
C VAL A 155 -6.35 7.78 11.93
N PRO A 156 -5.97 7.95 10.64
CA PRO A 156 -5.68 6.80 9.77
C PRO A 156 -4.60 5.87 10.32
N GLU A 157 -3.54 6.40 10.96
CA GLU A 157 -2.49 5.58 11.55
C GLU A 157 -3.00 4.71 12.71
N ILE A 158 -3.82 5.26 13.61
CA ILE A 158 -4.43 4.51 14.72
C ILE A 158 -5.37 3.43 14.18
N ILE A 159 -6.21 3.76 13.21
CA ILE A 159 -7.13 2.79 12.58
C ILE A 159 -6.32 1.66 11.92
N GLY A 160 -5.31 2.03 11.13
CA GLY A 160 -4.45 1.07 10.47
C GLY A 160 -3.74 0.15 11.46
N LEU A 161 -3.18 0.72 12.53
CA LEU A 161 -2.54 -0.05 13.60
C LEU A 161 -3.51 -1.00 14.29
N ALA A 162 -4.74 -0.55 14.58
CA ALA A 162 -5.77 -1.40 15.18
C ALA A 162 -6.14 -2.60 14.28
N VAL A 163 -6.26 -2.39 12.95
CA VAL A 163 -6.50 -3.47 11.99
C VAL A 163 -5.35 -4.45 11.94
N LEU A 164 -4.10 -3.97 11.92
CA LEU A 164 -2.91 -4.84 11.94
C LEU A 164 -2.80 -5.62 13.25
N ALA A 165 -3.08 -4.99 14.39
CA ALA A 165 -3.10 -5.65 15.70
C ALA A 165 -4.17 -6.74 15.74
N TRP A 166 -5.37 -6.46 15.24
CA TRP A 166 -6.43 -7.46 15.11
C TRP A 166 -5.98 -8.63 14.23
N TYR A 167 -5.41 -8.35 13.06
CA TYR A 167 -4.86 -9.38 12.18
C TYR A 167 -3.79 -10.23 12.90
N GLY A 168 -2.85 -9.60 13.60
CA GLY A 168 -1.83 -10.27 14.40
C GLY A 168 -2.43 -11.20 15.47
N VAL A 169 -3.44 -10.74 16.20
CA VAL A 169 -4.18 -11.56 17.18
C VAL A 169 -4.84 -12.75 16.50
N THR A 170 -5.41 -12.59 15.30
CA THR A 170 -6.01 -13.72 14.56
C THR A 170 -4.97 -14.76 14.15
N LEU A 171 -3.78 -14.34 13.72
CA LEU A 171 -2.67 -15.25 13.38
C LEU A 171 -2.17 -16.04 14.60
N VAL A 172 -2.02 -15.37 15.74
CA VAL A 172 -1.54 -15.99 16.98
C VAL A 172 -2.56 -16.99 17.52
N ARG A 173 -3.84 -16.59 17.63
CA ARG A 173 -4.91 -17.48 18.10
C ARG A 173 -5.11 -18.68 17.16
N GLY A 174 -4.93 -18.48 15.86
CA GLY A 174 -5.00 -19.54 14.85
C GLY A 174 -3.77 -20.43 14.76
N LYS A 175 -2.67 -20.13 15.49
CA LYS A 175 -1.36 -20.77 15.34
C LYS A 175 -0.81 -20.73 13.89
N ARG A 176 -1.13 -19.66 13.15
CA ARG A 176 -0.79 -19.48 11.72
C ARG A 176 0.36 -18.53 11.44
N VAL A 177 1.02 -17.99 12.48
CA VAL A 177 2.18 -17.10 12.33
C VAL A 177 3.26 -17.68 11.42
N GLY A 178 3.61 -18.96 11.57
CA GLY A 178 4.60 -19.61 10.70
C GLY A 178 4.16 -19.73 9.24
N ALA A 179 2.87 -19.97 9.00
CA ALA A 179 2.30 -20.02 7.65
C ALA A 179 2.26 -18.63 7.00
N PHE A 180 1.99 -17.58 7.79
CA PHE A 180 2.08 -16.20 7.33
C PHE A 180 3.51 -15.83 6.94
N VAL A 181 4.48 -16.08 7.83
CA VAL A 181 5.89 -15.72 7.57
C VAL A 181 6.45 -16.43 6.35
N ARG A 182 6.08 -17.70 6.11
CA ARG A 182 6.60 -18.49 4.97
C ARG A 182 5.82 -18.24 3.67
N TYR A 183 4.51 -18.16 3.73
CA TYR A 183 3.64 -18.21 2.55
C TYR A 183 2.64 -17.04 2.43
N GLY A 184 2.66 -16.11 3.38
CA GLY A 184 1.72 -14.98 3.41
C GLY A 184 0.28 -15.37 3.68
N LYS A 185 0.07 -16.53 4.30
CA LYS A 185 -1.26 -17.08 4.58
C LYS A 185 -1.74 -16.76 5.99
N ALA A 186 -3.03 -16.44 6.11
CA ALA A 186 -3.69 -16.10 7.37
C ALA A 186 -4.32 -17.31 8.04
#